data_AF-A0A917H665-F1
#
_entry.id   AF-A0A917H665-F1
#
_cell.length_a   1.000
_cell.length_b   1.000
_cell.length_c   1.000
_cell.angle_alpha   90.00
_cell.angle_beta   90.00
_cell.angle_gamma   90.00
#
_symmetry.space_group_name_H-M   'P 1'
#
loop_
_entity.id
_entity.type
_entity.pdbx_description
1 polymer ?
#
loop_
_entity_poly.entity_id
_entity_poly.type
_entity_poly.pdbx_seq_one_letter_code
_entity_poly.pdbx_strand_id
1 'polypeptide(L)'
;MGRVVGDGACYFQVADLLVDPTYANQGIDKLVMDELIQYLNENAGVDAFVVVITELTQIPLYKAYGFELTYPNAYSMKWTRNEGIA
;
A
#
# COMPACT_ATOMS: atom_id res chain seq x y z
N MET A 1 -9.67 7.58 2.92
CA MET A 1 -9.86 6.53 1.91
C MET A 1 -8.57 5.74 1.80
N GLY A 2 -8.65 4.45 1.53
CA GLY A 2 -7.53 3.59 1.17
C GLY A 2 -8.05 2.42 0.34
N ARG A 3 -7.18 1.79 -0.45
CA ARG A 3 -7.56 0.70 -1.36
C ARG A 3 -6.59 -0.47 -1.24
N VAL A 4 -7.12 -1.66 -1.43
CA VAL A 4 -6.35 -2.86 -1.76
C VAL A 4 -6.66 -3.21 -3.21
N VAL A 5 -5.63 -3.29 -4.05
CA VAL A 5 -5.73 -3.64 -5.47
C VAL A 5 -4.91 -4.90 -5.70
N GLY A 6 -5.40 -5.85 -6.48
CA GLY A 6 -4.67 -7.10 -6.67
C GLY A 6 -5.44 -8.10 -7.51
N ASP A 7 -4.90 -9.32 -7.59
CA ASP A 7 -5.54 -10.45 -8.24
C ASP A 7 -6.51 -11.22 -7.33
N GLY A 8 -6.57 -10.85 -6.05
CA GLY A 8 -7.43 -11.50 -5.05
C GLY A 8 -6.88 -12.84 -4.56
N ALA A 9 -5.62 -13.17 -4.85
CA ALA A 9 -5.01 -14.43 -4.43
C ALA A 9 -3.57 -14.26 -3.94
N CYS A 10 -2.63 -13.95 -4.83
CA CYS A 10 -1.19 -13.99 -4.54
C CYS A 10 -0.50 -12.62 -4.64
N TYR A 11 -1.16 -11.60 -5.18
CA TYR A 11 -0.60 -10.26 -5.24
C TYR A 11 -1.60 -9.19 -4.80
N PHE A 12 -1.13 -8.30 -3.92
CA PHE A 12 -1.90 -7.16 -3.44
C PHE A 12 -1.02 -5.90 -3.33
N GLN A 13 -1.63 -4.75 -3.58
CA GLN A 13 -1.05 -3.45 -3.36
C GLN A 13 -1.99 -2.60 -2.49
N VAL A 14 -1.47 -2.08 -1.39
CA VAL A 14 -2.12 -1.01 -0.63
C VAL A 14 -1.85 0.30 -1.37
N ALA A 15 -2.92 1.01 -1.72
CA ALA A 15 -2.87 2.22 -2.54
C ALA A 15 -3.80 3.32 -2.01
N ASP A 16 -3.47 4.57 -2.37
CA ASP A 16 -4.29 5.78 -2.14
C ASP A 16 -4.76 5.97 -0.71
N LEU A 17 -3.88 5.72 0.27
CA LEU A 17 -4.13 6.10 1.66
C LEU A 17 -4.13 7.63 1.78
N LEU A 18 -5.32 8.20 1.86
CA LEU A 18 -5.55 9.63 1.88
C LEU A 18 -6.56 9.98 2.96
N VAL A 19 -6.22 10.95 3.80
CA VAL A 19 -7.11 11.53 4.80
C VAL A 19 -7.30 13.00 4.41
N ASP A 20 -8.56 13.45 4.37
CA ASP A 20 -8.85 14.86 4.13
C ASP A 20 -8.17 15.70 5.25
N PRO A 21 -7.47 16.80 4.91
CA PRO A 21 -6.72 17.59 5.89
C PRO A 21 -7.55 18.05 7.09
N THR A 22 -8.85 18.24 6.93
CA THR A 22 -9.79 18.59 8.00
C THR A 22 -9.82 17.54 9.12
N TYR A 23 -9.53 16.28 8.79
CA TYR A 23 -9.50 15.14 9.72
C TYR A 23 -8.07 14.65 10.02
N ALA A 24 -7.05 15.41 9.64
CA ALA A 24 -5.66 15.06 9.93
C ALA A 24 -5.39 15.02 11.44
N ASN A 25 -4.44 14.18 11.86
CA ASN A 25 -4.03 13.97 13.25
C ASN A 25 -5.13 13.43 14.20
N GLN A 26 -6.23 12.92 13.65
CA GLN A 26 -7.31 12.29 14.42
C GLN A 26 -7.24 10.75 14.41
N GLY A 27 -6.16 10.17 13.86
CA GLY A 27 -5.97 8.72 13.77
C GLY A 27 -6.79 8.03 12.67
N ILE A 28 -7.40 8.80 11.76
CA ILE A 28 -8.21 8.26 10.65
C ILE A 28 -7.37 7.41 9.69
N ASP A 29 -6.11 7.78 9.48
CA ASP A 29 -5.14 7.00 8.69
C ASP A 29 -4.94 5.60 9.26
N LYS A 30 -4.83 5.49 10.58
CA LYS A 30 -4.73 4.20 11.28
C LYS A 30 -6.02 3.40 11.17
N LEU A 31 -7.18 4.03 11.36
CA LEU A 31 -8.47 3.35 11.19
C LEU A 31 -8.62 2.77 9.78
N VAL A 32 -8.24 3.53 8.75
CA VAL A 32 -8.25 3.00 7.38
C VAL A 32 -7.27 1.83 7.25
N MET A 33 -6.04 1.96 7.74
CA MET A 33 -5.06 0.87 7.68
C MET A 33 -5.50 -0.39 8.42
N ASP A 34 -6.13 -0.27 9.60
CA ASP A 34 -6.67 -1.39 10.37
C ASP A 34 -7.66 -2.20 9.53
N GLU A 35 -8.59 -1.52 8.85
CA GLU A 35 -9.57 -2.14 7.95
C GLU A 35 -8.90 -2.80 6.72
N LEU A 36 -7.90 -2.15 6.13
CA LEU A 36 -7.18 -2.73 4.98
C LEU A 36 -6.38 -3.97 5.39
N ILE A 37 -5.74 -3.96 6.56
CA ILE A 37 -5.00 -5.11 7.10
C ILE A 37 -5.95 -6.24 7.45
N GLN A 38 -7.11 -5.95 8.04
CA GLN A 38 -8.13 -6.96 8.29
C GLN A 38 -8.55 -7.63 6.98
N TYR A 39 -8.86 -6.86 5.95
CA TYR A 39 -9.19 -7.41 4.63
C TYR A 39 -8.07 -8.30 4.08
N LEU A 40 -6.81 -7.87 4.18
CA LEU A 40 -5.67 -8.66 3.72
C LEU A 40 -5.52 -9.97 4.52
N ASN A 41 -5.72 -9.95 5.84
CA ASN A 41 -5.66 -11.17 6.65
C ASN A 41 -6.75 -12.19 6.29
N GLU A 42 -7.92 -11.72 5.86
CA GLU A 42 -9.04 -12.58 5.47
C GLU A 42 -8.93 -13.12 4.04
N ASN A 43 -8.26 -12.39 3.14
CA ASN A 43 -8.31 -12.65 1.70
C ASN A 43 -6.96 -13.00 1.08
N ALA A 44 -5.85 -12.60 1.68
CA ALA A 44 -4.51 -12.87 1.15
C ALA A 44 -3.99 -14.21 1.69
N GLY A 45 -3.46 -15.05 0.80
CA GLY A 45 -2.75 -16.26 1.22
C GLY A 45 -1.52 -15.93 2.07
N VAL A 46 -1.05 -16.90 2.86
CA VAL A 46 0.12 -16.71 3.76
C VAL A 46 1.38 -16.23 3.04
N ASP A 47 1.55 -16.64 1.78
CA ASP A 47 2.68 -16.27 0.93
C ASP A 47 2.33 -15.18 -0.10
N ALA A 48 1.18 -14.51 0.06
CA ALA A 48 0.78 -13.45 -0.84
C ALA A 48 1.74 -12.26 -0.76
N PHE A 49 2.09 -11.71 -1.92
CA PHE A 49 2.97 -10.58 -2.01
C PHE A 49 2.16 -9.28 -1.87
N VAL A 50 2.23 -8.68 -0.69
CA VAL A 50 1.54 -7.43 -0.35
C VAL A 50 2.54 -6.28 -0.34
N VAL A 51 2.30 -5.24 -1.14
CA VAL A 51 3.24 -4.09 -1.26
C VAL A 51 2.55 -2.75 -1.13
N VAL A 52 3.34 -1.73 -0.78
CA VAL A 52 2.94 -0.32 -0.82
C VAL A 52 4.08 0.48 -1.47
N ILE A 53 3.72 1.45 -2.31
CA ILE A 53 4.65 2.47 -2.80
C ILE A 53 4.23 3.77 -2.13
N THR A 54 5.13 4.38 -1.37
CA THR A 54 4.81 5.52 -0.53
C THR A 54 5.93 6.55 -0.49
N GLU A 55 5.55 7.78 -0.16
CA GLU A 55 6.47 8.86 0.19
C GLU A 55 7.23 8.56 1.49
N LEU A 56 8.45 9.11 1.60
CA LEU A 56 9.36 8.85 2.73
C LEU A 56 8.74 9.20 4.10
N THR A 57 7.92 10.25 4.16
CA THR A 57 7.29 10.74 5.38
C THR A 57 6.25 9.78 5.95
N GLN A 58 5.67 8.91 5.13
CA GLN A 58 4.67 7.93 5.56
C GLN A 58 5.26 6.56 5.91
N ILE A 59 6.55 6.32 5.65
CA ILE A 59 7.22 5.05 6.01
C ILE A 59 6.94 4.62 7.47
N PRO A 60 7.00 5.51 8.49
CA PRO A 60 6.73 5.11 9.87
C PRO A 60 5.34 4.51 10.09
N LEU A 61 4.32 4.99 9.36
CA LEU A 61 2.96 4.46 9.45
C LEU A 61 2.93 3.00 8.98
N TYR A 62 3.41 2.72 7.77
CA TYR A 62 3.38 1.36 7.23
C TYR A 62 4.27 0.40 8.01
N LYS A 63 5.42 0.86 8.53
CA LYS A 63 6.26 0.05 9.44
C LYS A 63 5.52 -0.38 10.70
N ALA A 64 4.62 0.44 11.23
CA ALA A 64 3.80 0.07 12.39
C ALA A 64 2.85 -1.10 12.09
N TYR A 65 2.55 -1.35 10.81
CA TYR A 65 1.73 -2.46 10.31
C TYR A 65 2.55 -3.63 9.76
N GLY A 66 3.86 -3.66 10.03
CA GLY A 66 4.73 -4.77 9.62
C GLY A 66 5.25 -4.69 8.20
N PHE A 67 5.03 -3.60 7.47
CA PHE A 67 5.68 -3.39 6.18
C PHE A 67 7.17 -3.11 6.37
N GLU A 68 7.98 -3.69 5.51
CA GLU A 68 9.42 -3.47 5.45
C GLU A 68 9.84 -2.81 4.13
N LEU A 69 10.99 -2.14 4.14
CA LEU A 69 11.56 -1.61 2.91
C LEU A 69 12.09 -2.78 2.07
N THR A 70 11.75 -2.80 0.79
CA THR A 70 12.24 -3.82 -0.14
C THR A 70 13.72 -3.59 -0.53
N TYR A 71 14.23 -2.36 -0.39
CA TYR A 71 15.64 -2.02 -0.60
C TYR A 71 16.54 -2.64 0.49
N PRO A 72 17.72 -3.21 0.16
CA PRO A 72 18.41 -3.16 -1.14
C PRO A 72 18.05 -4.28 -2.12
N ASN A 73 17.21 -5.23 -1.72
CA ASN A 73 16.94 -6.43 -2.50
C ASN A 73 16.04 -6.16 -3.71
N ALA A 74 15.14 -5.18 -3.61
CA ALA A 74 14.25 -4.78 -4.69
C ALA A 74 13.88 -3.29 -4.63
N TYR A 75 13.70 -2.69 -5.80
CA TYR A 75 13.22 -1.33 -5.99
C TYR A 75 11.86 -1.33 -6.68
N SER A 76 11.02 -0.36 -6.33
CA SER A 76 9.81 -0.07 -7.10
C SER A 76 10.19 0.61 -8.42
N MET A 77 9.53 0.23 -9.51
CA MET A 77 9.72 0.80 -10.83
C MET A 77 8.36 1.08 -11.46
N LYS A 78 8.26 2.18 -12.21
CA LYS A 78 7.05 2.53 -12.96
C LYS A 78 7.26 2.23 -14.44
N TRP A 79 6.24 1.68 -15.09
CA TRP A 79 6.21 1.58 -16.54
C TRP A 79 5.71 2.90 -17.14
N THR A 80 6.42 3.40 -18.15
CA THR A 80 6.01 4.58 -18.92
C THR A 80 5.73 4.12 -20.34
N ARG A 81 4.53 4.40 -20.85
CA ARG A 81 4.23 4.16 -22.26
C ARG A 81 4.96 5.19 -23.10
N ASN A 82 5.74 4.75 -24.09
CA ASN A 82 6.25 5.64 -25.12
C ASN A 82 5.09 5.93 -26.09
N GLU A 83 4.58 7.15 -26.12
CA GLU A 83 3.68 7.61 -27.18
C GLU A 83 4.49 7.79 -28.47
N GLY A 84 4.73 6.69 -29.20
CA GLY A 84 5.50 6.73 -30.44
C GLY A 84 5.63 5.36 -31.10
N ILE A 85 4.60 4.96 -31.85
CA ILE A 85 4.58 4.67 -33.30
C ILE A 85 3.22 3.98 -33.53
N ALA A 86 2.27 4.75 -34.07
CA ALA A 86 1.15 4.21 -34.82
C ALA A 86 1.62 3.94 -36.26
#